data_AF-A0A839A3M4-F1
#
_entry.id   AF-A0A839A3M4-F1
#
_cell.length_a   1.000
_cell.length_b   1.000
_cell.length_c   1.000
_cell.angle_alpha   90.00
_cell.angle_beta   90.00
_cell.angle_gamma   90.00
#
_symmetry.space_group_name_H-M   'P 1'
#
loop_
_entity.id
_entity.type
_entity.pdbx_description
1 polymer ?
#
loop_
_entity_poly.entity_id
_entity_poly.type
_entity_poly.pdbx_seq_one_letter_code
_entity_poly.pdbx_strand_id
1 'polypeptide(L)' 'MVRKIIEEQNEKAIETLARIAVKDDLAEFKSAFKEKYQSDWDTIVETLRDEDHVDGLSAPEHFLEELFKENRQQINE' A
#
# COMPACT_ATOMS: atom_id res chain seq x y z
N MET A 1 0.02 5.12 -15.83
CA MET A 1 1.06 5.32 -14.81
C MET A 1 0.72 4.58 -13.53
N VAL A 2 -0.44 4.82 -12.91
CA VAL A 2 -0.86 4.18 -11.64
C VAL A 2 -0.85 2.64 -11.67
N ARG A 3 -1.40 1.98 -12.72
CA ARG A 3 -1.37 0.51 -12.82
C ARG A 3 0.02 -0.13 -12.72
N LYS A 4 1.04 0.52 -13.29
CA LYS A 4 2.40 -0.02 -13.27
C LYS A 4 3.01 0.07 -11.87
N ILE A 5 2.71 1.17 -11.16
CA ILE A 5 3.05 1.34 -9.75
C ILE A 5 2.36 0.26 -8.91
N ILE A 6 1.07 -0.02 -9.14
CA ILE A 6 0.34 -1.10 -8.44
C ILE A 6 1.06 -2.46 -8.62
N GLU A 7 1.37 -2.83 -9.87
CA GLU A 7 2.06 -4.09 -10.15
C GLU A 7 3.43 -4.19 -9.46
N GLU A 8 4.20 -3.10 -9.46
CA GLU A 8 5.51 -3.03 -8.80
C GLU A 8 5.43 -3.06 -7.26
N GLN A 9 4.32 -2.60 -6.67
CA GLN A 9 4.13 -2.60 -5.22
C GLN A 9 3.43 -3.87 -4.69
N ASN A 10 2.78 -4.67 -5.53
CA ASN A 10 2.11 -5.90 -5.10
C ASN A 10 3.05 -6.91 -4.43
N GLU A 11 4.21 -7.18 -5.05
CA GLU A 11 5.19 -8.12 -4.47
C GLU A 11 5.70 -7.62 -3.10
N LYS A 12 5.92 -6.32 -2.96
CA LYS A 12 6.36 -5.66 -1.73
C LYS A 12 5.27 -5.66 -0.66
N ALA A 13 4.02 -5.48 -1.07
CA ALA A 13 2.86 -5.57 -0.20
C ALA A 13 2.70 -6.98 0.35
N ILE A 14 2.79 -8.01 -0.49
CA ILE A 14 2.75 -9.42 -0.08
C ILE A 14 3.89 -9.72 0.90
N GLU A 15 5.11 -9.27 0.60
CA GLU A 15 6.26 -9.47 1.50
C GLU A 15 6.05 -8.77 2.86
N THR A 16 5.46 -7.58 2.87
CA THR A 16 5.11 -6.84 4.09
C THR A 16 4.04 -7.58 4.89
N LEU A 17 2.97 -8.00 4.23
CA LEU A 17 1.86 -8.78 4.80
C LEU A 17 2.34 -10.11 5.39
N ALA A 18 3.31 -10.76 4.75
CA ALA A 18 3.90 -11.99 5.25
C ALA A 18 4.79 -11.79 6.49
N ARG A 19 5.35 -10.58 6.67
CA ARG A 19 6.20 -10.22 7.82
C ARG A 19 5.43 -9.75 9.04
N ILE A 20 4.35 -9.02 8.85
CA ILE A 20 3.50 -8.59 9.97
C ILE A 20 2.78 -9.82 10.53
N ALA A 21 3.02 -10.12 11.80
CA ALA A 21 2.46 -11.30 12.46
C ALA A 21 0.94 -11.15 12.68
N VAL A 22 0.43 -9.90 12.67
CA VAL A 22 -0.97 -9.55 12.82
C VAL A 22 -1.58 -9.30 11.44
N LYS A 23 -2.22 -10.33 10.88
CA LYS A 23 -2.72 -10.36 9.48
C LYS A 23 -3.83 -9.34 9.13
N ASP A 24 -4.37 -8.60 10.10
CA ASP A 24 -5.51 -7.69 9.89
C ASP A 24 -5.24 -6.26 10.40
N ASP A 25 -3.99 -5.89 10.69
CA ASP A 25 -3.67 -4.52 11.08
C ASP A 25 -3.17 -3.68 9.89
N LEU A 26 -4.07 -2.87 9.34
CA LEU A 26 -3.77 -1.93 8.26
C LEU A 26 -2.76 -0.85 8.68
N ALA A 27 -2.79 -0.41 9.94
CA ALA A 27 -1.86 0.60 10.43
C ALA A 27 -0.44 0.00 10.54
N GLU A 28 -0.33 -1.24 11.04
CA GLU A 28 0.92 -1.98 11.08
C GLU A 28 1.46 -2.25 9.67
N PHE A 29 0.61 -2.65 8.72
CA PHE A 29 0.99 -2.78 7.31
C PHE A 29 1.53 -1.47 6.74
N LYS A 30 0.79 -0.36 6.88
CA LYS A 30 1.21 0.95 6.37
C LYS A 30 2.55 1.36 6.99
N SER A 31 2.74 1.14 8.28
CA SER A 31 4.00 1.48 8.97
C SER A 31 5.16 0.60 8.48
N ALA A 32 4.97 -0.71 8.42
CA ALA A 32 6.01 -1.65 7.97
C ALA A 32 6.38 -1.45 6.49
N PHE A 33 5.39 -1.15 5.65
CA PHE A 33 5.61 -0.84 4.25
C PHE A 33 6.42 0.44 4.10
N LYS A 34 6.04 1.52 4.79
CA LYS A 34 6.77 2.79 4.74
C LYS A 34 8.18 2.67 5.30
N GLU A 35 8.36 1.96 6.40
CA GLU A 35 9.69 1.76 7.00
C GLU A 35 10.64 1.03 6.05
N LYS A 36 10.16 0.00 5.35
CA LYS A 36 10.99 -0.81 4.46
C LYS A 36 11.12 -0.22 3.04
N TYR A 37 10.07 0.40 2.53
CA TYR A 37 9.98 0.91 1.16
C TYR A 37 9.71 2.42 1.14
N GLN A 38 10.42 3.17 2.00
CA GLN A 38 10.27 4.62 2.11
C GLN A 38 10.43 5.32 0.74
N SER A 39 11.41 4.92 -0.07
CA SER A 39 11.61 5.51 -1.41
C SER A 39 10.46 5.24 -2.39
N ASP A 40 9.83 4.06 -2.30
CA ASP A 40 8.63 3.76 -3.09
C ASP A 40 7.45 4.60 -2.58
N TRP A 41 7.32 4.70 -1.26
CA TRP A 41 6.31 5.55 -0.63
C TRP A 41 6.43 7.02 -1.06
N ASP A 42 7.63 7.59 -1.06
CA ASP A 42 7.87 8.95 -1.55
C ASP A 42 7.47 9.10 -3.02
N THR A 43 7.74 8.09 -3.85
CA THR A 43 7.34 8.07 -5.27
C THR A 43 5.82 8.01 -5.43
N ILE A 44 5.14 7.19 -4.62
CA ILE A 44 3.68 7.08 -4.58
C ILE A 44 3.06 8.41 -4.16
N VAL A 45 3.61 9.03 -3.10
CA VAL A 45 3.19 10.34 -2.63
C VAL A 45 3.36 11.39 -3.71
N GLU A 46 4.51 11.46 -4.38
CA GLU A 46 4.74 12.43 -5.45
C GLU A 46 3.81 12.21 -6.65
N THR A 47 3.60 10.95 -7.03
CA THR A 47 2.76 10.60 -8.18
C THR A 47 1.28 10.85 -7.93
N LEU A 48 0.80 10.59 -6.71
CA LEU A 48 -0.62 10.69 -6.35
C LEU A 48 -0.96 11.96 -5.58
N ARG A 49 0.00 12.88 -5.36
CA ARG A 49 -0.21 14.12 -4.60
C ARG A 49 -1.33 14.98 -5.18
N ASP A 50 -1.40 15.02 -6.51
CA ASP A 50 -2.32 15.84 -7.28
C ASP A 50 -3.63 15.10 -7.62
N GLU A 51 -3.84 13.88 -7.12
CA GLU A 51 -5.09 13.13 -7.28
C GLU A 51 -6.16 13.56 -6.26
N ASP A 52 -7.38 13.72 -6.76
CA ASP A 52 -8.55 14.12 -5.98
C ASP A 52 -8.95 12.99 -5.02
N HIS A 53 -9.40 13.37 -3.83
CA HIS A 53 -9.55 12.45 -2.71
C HIS A 53 -11.03 12.20 -2.41
N VAL A 54 -11.34 10.95 -2.09
CA VAL A 54 -12.66 10.51 -1.65
C VAL A 54 -12.53 10.14 -0.17
N ASP A 55 -13.52 10.50 0.65
CA ASP A 55 -13.62 10.11 2.07
C ASP A 55 -12.58 10.68 3.06
N GLY A 56 -11.86 11.75 2.72
CA GLY A 56 -10.99 12.48 3.67
C GLY A 56 -9.63 11.84 3.96
N LEU A 57 -9.27 10.79 3.22
CA LEU A 57 -7.91 10.22 3.14
C LEU A 57 -7.17 10.82 1.95
N SER A 58 -5.83 10.94 2.05
CA SER A 58 -5.02 11.32 0.89
C SER A 58 -4.95 10.16 -0.11
N ALA A 59 -4.85 10.46 -1.41
CA ALA A 59 -4.75 9.44 -2.45
C ALA A 59 -3.61 8.41 -2.22
N PRO A 60 -2.41 8.80 -1.73
CA PRO A 60 -1.37 7.85 -1.34
C PRO A 60 -1.79 6.89 -0.21
N GLU A 61 -2.51 7.38 0.79
CA GLU A 61 -2.99 6.54 1.89
C GLU A 61 -4.04 5.55 1.42
N HIS A 62 -5.00 6.01 0.61
CA HIS A 62 -6.03 5.16 0.03
C HIS A 62 -5.43 4.07 -0.89
N PHE A 63 -4.37 4.40 -1.62
CA PHE A 63 -3.63 3.41 -2.42
C PHE A 63 -3.10 2.25 -1.57
N LEU A 64 -2.48 2.53 -0.42
CA LEU A 64 -1.98 1.47 0.47
C LEU A 64 -3.13 0.63 1.07
N GLU A 65 -4.30 1.22 1.29
CA GLU A 65 -5.49 0.51 1.76
C GLU A 65 -6.02 -0.47 0.73
N GLU A 66 -6.14 -0.05 -0.52
CA GLU A 66 -6.55 -0.92 -1.61
C GLU A 66 -5.53 -2.02 -1.83
N LEU A 67 -4.24 -1.67 -1.85
CA LEU A 67 -3.14 -2.64 -1.97
C LEU A 67 -3.18 -3.68 -0.85
N PHE A 68 -3.46 -3.26 0.39
CA PHE A 68 -3.65 -4.17 1.52
C PHE A 68 -4.84 -5.11 1.28
N LYS A 69 -6.01 -4.59 0.90
CA LYS A 69 -7.23 -5.40 0.68
C LYS A 69 -7.05 -6.39 -0.46
N GLU A 70 -6.51 -5.96 -1.60
CA GLU A 70 -6.30 -6.80 -2.78
C GLU A 70 -5.33 -7.96 -2.49
N ASN A 71 -4.19 -7.67 -1.86
CA ASN A 71 -3.21 -8.71 -1.55
C ASN A 71 -3.67 -9.60 -0.39
N ARG A 72 -4.47 -9.09 0.55
CA ARG A 72 -5.09 -9.89 1.61
C ARG A 72 -6.12 -10.86 1.06
N GLN A 73 -6.92 -10.47 0.05
CA GLN A 73 -7.82 -11.39 -0.63
C GLN A 73 -7.03 -12.53 -1.28
N GLN A 74 -5.95 -12.21 -1.99
CA GLN A 74 -5.08 -13.21 -2.62
C GLN A 74 -4.39 -14.16 -1.63
N ILE A 75 -4.06 -13.72 -0.41
CA ILE A 75 -3.41 -14.57 0.62
C ILE A 75 -4.42 -15.50 1.32
N ASN A 76 -5.70 -15.14 1.35
CA ASN A 76 -6.75 -15.91 2.04
C ASN A 76 -7.58 -16.82 1.12
N GLU A 77 -7.40 -16.73 -0.21
CA GLU A 77 -7.91 -17.69 -1.21
C GLU A 77 -6.98 -18.90 -1.37
#